data_AF-A0A6B3CDC2-F1
#
_entry.id   AF-A0A6B3CDC2-F1
#
_cell.length_a   1.000
_cell.length_b   1.000
_cell.length_c   1.000
_cell.angle_alpha   90.00
_cell.angle_beta   90.00
_cell.angle_gamma   90.00
#
_symmetry.space_group_name_H-M   'P 1'
#
loop_
_entity.id
_entity.type
_entity.pdbx_description
1 polymer ?
#
loop_
_entity_poly.entity_id
_entity_poly.type
_entity_poly.pdbx_seq_one_letter_code
_entity_poly.pdbx_strand_id
1 'polypeptide(L)'
;MRRRPNYLAGAGSLVWLVLVGLPLYVMLAATLRTRQDYAENGPVSIPDSFTLDNYTGAFDSGFGRYFLNTLVVTACVIGIVLLLVPPLAYAIVRSRGRTTSAIFRLFLLGLAIPAQAVI
;
A
#
# COMPACT_ATOMS: atom_id res chain seq x y z
N MET A 1 -31.31 17.11 17.69
CA MET A 1 -31.49 15.74 17.17
C MET A 1 -30.57 14.78 17.95
N ARG A 2 -31.09 14.01 18.92
CA ARG A 2 -30.30 13.01 19.65
C ARG A 2 -30.20 11.76 18.78
N ARG A 3 -29.09 11.57 18.06
CA ARG A 3 -28.83 10.32 17.33
C ARG A 3 -28.68 9.21 18.37
N ARG A 4 -29.61 8.25 18.38
CA ARG A 4 -29.45 7.04 19.19
C ARG A 4 -28.19 6.32 18.71
N PRO A 5 -27.28 5.92 19.60
CA PRO A 5 -26.09 5.18 19.20
C PRO A 5 -26.48 3.86 18.52
N ASN A 6 -25.96 3.63 17.33
CA ASN A 6 -26.20 2.40 16.58
C ASN A 6 -25.19 1.33 17.03
N TYR A 7 -25.50 0.65 18.13
CA TYR A 7 -24.64 -0.38 18.72
C TYR A 7 -24.37 -1.54 17.76
N LEU A 8 -25.31 -1.87 16.86
CA LEU A 8 -25.14 -2.90 15.83
C LEU A 8 -24.07 -2.50 14.81
N ALA A 9 -24.11 -1.25 14.33
CA ALA A 9 -23.07 -0.73 13.45
C ALA A 9 -21.71 -0.64 14.17
N GLY A 10 -21.70 -0.25 15.45
CA GLY A 10 -20.49 -0.24 16.27
C GLY A 10 -19.88 -1.63 16.43
N ALA A 11 -20.68 -2.62 16.80
CA ALA A 11 -20.24 -4.01 16.90
C ALA A 11 -19.75 -4.55 15.54
N GLY A 12 -20.48 -4.27 14.46
CA GLY A 12 -20.07 -4.63 13.11
C GLY A 12 -18.72 -4.02 12.70
N SER A 13 -18.47 -2.75 13.03
CA SER A 13 -17.18 -2.11 12.77
C SER A 13 -16.02 -2.70 13.58
N LEU A 14 -16.27 -3.15 14.82
CA LEU A 14 -15.27 -3.81 15.65
C LEU A 14 -14.89 -5.18 15.07
N VAL A 15 -15.88 -5.97 14.66
CA VAL A 15 -15.64 -7.25 13.99
C VAL A 15 -14.84 -7.03 12.70
N TRP A 16 -15.22 -6.04 11.90
CA TRP A 16 -14.49 -5.69 10.68
C TRP A 16 -13.03 -5.29 10.94
N LEU A 17 -12.80 -4.49 11.99
CA LEU A 17 -11.46 -4.07 12.40
C LEU A 17 -10.60 -5.28 12.79
N VAL A 18 -11.15 -6.25 13.52
CA VAL A 18 -10.43 -7.49 13.87
C VAL A 18 -10.08 -8.29 12.62
N LEU A 19 -11.02 -8.42 11.67
CA LEU A 19 -10.80 -9.16 10.43
C LEU A 19 -9.68 -8.53 9.56
N VAL A 20 -9.67 -7.20 9.42
CA VAL A 20 -8.63 -6.49 8.66
C VAL A 20 -7.31 -6.41 9.42
N GLY A 21 -7.36 -6.36 10.76
CA GLY A 21 -6.19 -6.34 11.63
C GLY A 21 -5.46 -7.67 11.70
N LEU A 22 -6.16 -8.79 11.52
CA LEU A 22 -5.57 -10.14 11.58
C LEU A 22 -4.38 -10.35 10.64
N PRO A 23 -4.45 -10.05 9.33
CA PRO A 23 -3.28 -10.19 8.45
C PRO A 23 -2.12 -9.27 8.84
N LEU A 24 -2.39 -8.07 9.37
CA LEU A 24 -1.35 -7.18 9.89
C LEU A 24 -0.67 -7.76 11.14
N TYR A 25 -1.46 -8.33 12.05
CA TYR A 25 -0.94 -9.05 13.20
C TYR A 25 -0.04 -10.21 12.77
N VAL A 26 -0.50 -11.06 11.85
CA VAL A 26 0.30 -12.19 11.34
C VAL A 26 1.61 -11.71 10.73
N MET A 27 1.57 -10.65 9.92
CA MET A 27 2.75 -10.09 9.28
C MET A 27 3.77 -9.57 10.32
N LEU A 28 3.31 -8.83 11.33
CA LEU A 28 4.18 -8.29 12.39
C LEU A 28 4.70 -9.37 13.35
N ALA A 29 3.86 -10.34 13.70
CA ALA A 29 4.27 -11.47 14.53
C ALA A 29 5.34 -12.30 13.81
N ALA A 30 5.19 -12.52 12.50
CA ALA A 30 6.15 -13.26 11.70
C ALA A 30 7.54 -12.60 11.65
N THR A 31 7.64 -11.26 11.69
CA THR A 31 8.96 -10.59 11.69
C THR A 31 9.73 -10.80 12.99
N LEU A 32 9.05 -11.09 14.09
CA LEU A 32 9.64 -11.27 15.42
C LEU A 32 9.81 -12.74 15.82
N ARG A 33 9.35 -13.69 14.99
CA ARG A 33 9.37 -15.13 15.29
C ARG A 33 10.49 -15.84 14.57
N THR A 34 10.95 -16.94 15.16
CA THR A 34 11.85 -17.86 14.45
C THR A 34 11.10 -18.63 13.37
N ARG A 35 11.79 -19.08 12.32
CA ARG A 35 11.18 -19.90 11.26
C ARG A 35 10.60 -21.22 11.81
N GLN A 36 11.24 -21.78 12.83
CA GLN A 36 10.80 -23.01 13.48
C GLN A 36 9.46 -22.80 14.21
N ASP A 37 9.38 -21.79 15.08
CA ASP A 37 8.16 -21.45 15.81
C ASP A 37 6.99 -21.15 14.85
N TYR A 38 7.24 -20.39 13.78
CA TYR A 38 6.23 -20.10 12.76
C TYR A 38 5.72 -21.37 12.04
N ALA A 39 6.61 -22.33 11.75
CA ALA A 39 6.25 -23.57 11.06
C ALA A 39 5.49 -24.56 11.95
N GLU A 40 5.82 -24.63 13.25
CA GLU A 40 5.23 -25.57 14.20
C GLU A 40 3.87 -25.09 14.72
N ASN A 41 3.76 -23.82 15.10
CA ASN A 41 2.56 -23.26 15.75
C ASN A 41 1.61 -22.55 14.76
N GLY A 42 2.08 -22.26 13.55
CA GLY A 42 1.30 -21.64 12.48
C GLY A 42 1.21 -20.11 12.54
N PRO A 43 0.52 -19.48 11.56
CA PRO A 43 0.60 -18.03 11.34
C PRO A 43 -0.14 -17.18 12.37
N VAL A 44 -1.21 -17.71 12.95
CA VAL A 44 -2.12 -16.98 13.85
C VAL A 44 -1.78 -17.16 15.33
N SER A 45 -0.82 -18.05 15.64
CA SER A 45 -0.42 -18.30 17.02
C SER A 45 0.32 -17.10 17.62
N ILE A 46 0.34 -17.05 18.94
CA ILE A 46 1.12 -16.06 19.69
C ILE A 46 2.60 -16.50 19.65
N PRO A 47 3.56 -15.60 19.43
CA PRO A 47 4.99 -15.92 19.50
C PRO A 47 5.38 -16.49 20.87
N ASP A 48 6.00 -17.66 20.90
CA ASP A 48 6.61 -18.20 22.14
C ASP A 48 7.99 -17.59 22.39
N SER A 49 8.66 -17.13 21.32
CA SER A 49 9.96 -16.48 21.38
C SER A 49 9.99 -15.24 20.50
N PHE A 50 10.57 -14.16 21.04
CA PHE A 50 10.81 -12.92 20.32
C PHE A 50 12.28 -12.86 19.90
N THR A 51 12.53 -12.67 18.60
CA THR A 51 13.87 -12.49 18.03
C THR A 51 13.90 -11.29 17.09
N LEU A 52 15.07 -10.64 16.99
CA LEU A 52 15.37 -9.60 16.01
C LEU A 52 16.24 -10.10 14.86
N ASP A 53 16.54 -11.40 14.82
CA ASP A 53 17.44 -12.00 13.83
C ASP A 53 16.92 -11.86 12.39
N ASN A 54 15.59 -11.82 12.21
CA ASN A 54 14.99 -11.56 10.91
C ASN A 54 15.31 -10.15 10.40
N TYR A 55 15.41 -9.16 11.29
CA TYR A 55 15.78 -7.80 10.92
C TYR A 55 17.26 -7.71 10.58
N THR A 56 18.14 -8.21 11.45
CA THR A 56 19.59 -8.20 11.20
C THR A 56 19.92 -8.97 9.92
N GLY A 57 19.37 -10.18 9.76
CA GLY A 57 19.53 -10.98 8.54
C GLY A 57 19.01 -10.29 7.27
N ALA A 58 17.91 -9.53 7.36
CA ALA A 58 17.42 -8.75 6.23
C ALA A 58 18.41 -7.64 5.85
N PHE A 59 18.93 -6.88 6.82
CA PHE A 59 19.92 -5.83 6.53
C PHE A 59 21.23 -6.39 5.97
N ASP A 60 21.71 -7.51 6.50
CA ASP A 60 22.89 -8.21 6.00
C ASP A 60 22.70 -8.73 4.57
N SER A 61 21.47 -9.14 4.22
CA SER A 61 21.11 -9.56 2.86
C SER A 61 21.02 -8.42 1.83
N GLY A 62 21.30 -7.18 2.23
CA GLY A 62 21.28 -6.01 1.35
C GLY A 62 19.95 -5.26 1.32
N PHE A 63 19.04 -5.50 2.28
CA PHE A 63 17.76 -4.78 2.40
C PHE A 63 17.93 -3.25 2.36
N GLY A 64 18.98 -2.71 2.99
CA GLY A 64 19.26 -1.28 2.98
C GLY A 64 19.40 -0.69 1.56
N ARG A 65 19.97 -1.45 0.62
CA ARG A 65 20.08 -1.01 -0.78
C ARG A 65 18.75 -1.05 -1.50
N TYR A 66 17.94 -2.09 -1.27
CA TYR A 66 16.59 -2.15 -1.82
C TYR A 66 15.71 -1.00 -1.30
N PHE A 67 15.78 -0.73 0.01
CA PHE A 67 15.06 0.36 0.63
C PHE A 67 15.46 1.73 0.03
N LEU A 68 16.75 1.99 -0.11
CA LEU A 68 17.24 3.24 -0.72
C LEU A 68 16.84 3.38 -2.19
N ASN A 69 16.93 2.30 -2.98
CA ASN A 69 16.50 2.32 -4.37
C ASN A 69 15.01 2.70 -4.49
N THR A 70 14.15 2.07 -3.69
CA THR A 70 12.73 2.40 -3.68
C THR A 70 12.50 3.84 -3.24
N LEU A 71 13.18 4.30 -2.18
CA LEU A 71 13.05 5.67 -1.70
C LEU A 71 13.44 6.71 -2.76
N VAL A 72 14.56 6.50 -3.45
CA VAL A 72 15.02 7.39 -4.52
C VAL A 72 14.04 7.38 -5.69
N VAL A 73 13.63 6.19 -6.16
CA VAL A 73 12.68 6.06 -7.27
C VAL A 73 11.35 6.72 -6.92
N THR A 74 10.78 6.46 -5.74
CA THR A 74 9.52 7.06 -5.30
C THR A 74 9.64 8.58 -5.19
N ALA A 75 10.72 9.11 -4.61
CA ALA A 75 10.92 10.55 -4.49
C ALA A 75 11.05 11.22 -5.87
N CYS A 76 11.81 10.63 -6.80
CA CYS A 76 11.93 11.13 -8.17
C CYS A 76 10.59 11.11 -8.91
N VAL A 77 9.84 10.00 -8.81
CA VAL A 77 8.52 9.89 -9.44
C VAL A 77 7.56 10.94 -8.88
N ILE A 78 7.49 11.11 -7.56
CA ILE A 78 6.66 12.14 -6.93
C ILE A 78 7.07 13.52 -7.42
N GLY A 79 8.37 13.83 -7.47
CA GLY A 79 8.87 15.12 -7.97
C GLY A 79 8.45 15.40 -9.41
N ILE A 80 8.60 14.41 -10.30
CA ILE A 80 8.20 14.49 -11.71
C ILE A 80 6.68 14.68 -11.83
N VAL A 81 5.90 13.91 -11.05
CA VAL A 81 4.44 13.98 -11.03
C VAL A 81 3.97 15.36 -10.57
N LEU A 82 4.52 15.89 -9.48
CA LEU A 82 4.15 17.22 -8.97
C LEU A 82 4.57 18.35 -9.90
N LEU A 83 5.65 18.17 -10.68
CA LEU A 83 6.09 19.14 -11.66
C LEU A 83 5.19 19.16 -12.91
N LEU A 84 4.79 17.99 -13.41
CA LEU A 84 4.12 17.86 -14.70
C LEU A 84 2.58 17.81 -14.59
N VAL A 85 2.05 17.08 -13.61
CA VAL A 85 0.61 16.78 -13.55
C VAL A 85 -0.23 18.01 -13.23
N PRO A 86 0.09 18.88 -12.25
CA PRO A 86 -0.72 20.07 -11.98
C PRO A 86 -0.86 21.04 -13.17
N PRO A 87 0.22 21.45 -13.88
CA PRO A 87 0.06 22.33 -15.05
C PRO A 87 -0.65 21.63 -16.22
N LEU A 88 -0.43 20.33 -16.44
CA LEU A 88 -1.18 19.55 -17.44
C LEU A 88 -2.66 19.49 -17.11
N ALA A 89 -3.02 19.19 -15.86
CA ALA A 89 -4.41 19.15 -15.40
C ALA A 89 -5.08 20.52 -15.57
N TYR A 90 -4.40 21.61 -15.21
CA TYR A 90 -4.90 22.97 -15.39
C TYR A 90 -5.15 23.29 -16.87
N ALA A 91 -4.18 23.01 -17.75
CA ALA A 91 -4.32 23.23 -19.19
C ALA A 91 -5.48 22.41 -19.78
N ILE A 92 -5.66 21.17 -19.34
CA ILE A 92 -6.74 20.30 -19.80
C ILE A 92 -8.11 20.83 -19.39
N VAL A 93 -8.27 21.21 -18.12
CA VAL A 93 -9.55 21.70 -17.59
C VAL A 93 -9.92 23.06 -18.17
N ARG A 94 -8.93 23.93 -18.42
CA ARG A 94 -9.19 25.31 -18.89
C ARG A 94 -9.29 25.43 -20.41
N SER A 95 -8.70 24.52 -21.18
CA SER A 95 -8.78 24.54 -22.64
C SER A 95 -10.08 23.93 -23.17
N ARG A 96 -10.67 24.56 -24.19
CA ARG A 96 -11.87 24.06 -24.92
C ARG A 96 -11.53 23.44 -26.28
N GLY A 97 -10.25 23.22 -26.58
CA GLY A 97 -9.78 22.73 -27.88
C GLY A 97 -10.04 21.23 -28.10
N ARG A 98 -10.28 20.85 -29.36
CA ARG A 98 -10.43 19.44 -29.77
C ARG A 98 -9.18 18.60 -29.45
N THR A 99 -7.99 19.18 -29.57
CA THR A 99 -6.70 18.55 -29.23
C THR A 99 -6.63 18.17 -27.75
N THR A 100 -7.07 19.06 -26.85
CA THR A 100 -7.10 18.80 -25.41
C THR A 100 -8.06 17.65 -25.07
N SER A 101 -9.22 17.60 -25.72
CA SER A 101 -10.17 16.48 -25.54
C SER A 101 -9.58 15.15 -26.03
N ALA A 102 -8.84 15.15 -27.13
CA ALA A 102 -8.15 13.96 -27.64
C ALA A 102 -7.07 13.45 -26.66
N ILE A 103 -6.23 14.36 -26.13
CA ILE A 103 -5.19 14.02 -25.14
C ILE A 103 -5.82 13.46 -23.85
N PHE A 104 -6.91 14.06 -23.37
CA PHE A 104 -7.62 13.56 -22.19
C PHE A 104 -8.18 12.15 -22.41
N ARG A 105 -8.77 11.87 -23.59
CA ARG A 105 -9.24 10.52 -23.94
C ARG A 105 -8.09 9.52 -24.03
N LEU A 106 -6.93 9.93 -24.54
CA LEU A 106 -5.73 9.09 -24.56
C LEU A 106 -5.29 8.70 -23.14
N PHE A 107 -5.30 9.65 -22.19
CA PHE A 107 -5.00 9.34 -20.79
C PHE A 107 -6.02 8.38 -20.15
N LEU A 108 -7.31 8.56 -20.44
CA LEU A 108 -8.35 7.64 -19.96
C LEU A 108 -8.17 6.21 -20.50
N LEU A 109 -7.78 6.06 -21.77
CA LEU A 109 -7.45 4.76 -22.34
C LEU A 109 -6.25 4.11 -21.62
N GLY A 110 -5.22 4.89 -21.30
CA GLY A 110 -4.07 4.41 -20.53
C GLY A 110 -4.43 3.91 -19.12
N LEU A 111 -5.41 4.54 -18.45
CA LEU A 111 -5.92 4.09 -17.15
C LEU A 111 -6.83 2.86 -17.25
N ALA A 112 -7.53 2.70 -18.37
CA ALA A 112 -8.45 1.60 -18.59
C ALA A 112 -7.74 0.27 -18.87
N ILE A 113 -6.51 0.31 -19.37
CA ILE A 113 -5.70 -0.89 -19.60
C ILE A 113 -5.08 -1.30 -18.25
N PRO A 114 -5.47 -2.44 -17.66
CA PRO A 114 -4.88 -2.90 -16.42
C PRO A 114 -3.41 -3.24 -16.69
N ALA A 115 -2.50 -2.78 -15.82
CA ALA A 115 -1.07 -3.05 -15.95
C ALA A 115 -0.77 -4.57 -16.06
N GLN A 116 -1.62 -5.41 -15.47
CA GLN A 116 -1.54 -6.87 -15.48
C GLN A 116 -1.79 -7.50 -16.86
N ALA A 117 -2.35 -6.78 -17.84
CA ALA A 117 -2.56 -7.29 -19.20
C ALA A 117 -1.35 -7.07 -20.12
N VAL A 118 -0.35 -6.30 -19.67
CA VAL A 118 0.84 -5.90 -20.45
C VAL A 118 2.09 -6.70 -20.04
N ILE A 119 2.06 -7.35 -18.89
CA ILE A 119 3.15 -8.17 -18.31
C ILE A 119 2.69 -9.62 -18.32
#